data_AF-A0AB36J9R8-F1
#
_entry.id   AF-A0AB36J9R8-F1
#
_cell.length_a   1.000
_cell.length_b   1.000
_cell.length_c   1.000
_cell.angle_alpha   90.00
_cell.angle_beta   90.00
_cell.angle_gamma   90.00
#
_symmetry.space_group_name_H-M   'P 1'
#
loop_
_entity.id
_entity.type
_entity.pdbx_description
1 polymer ?
#
loop_
_entity_poly.entity_id
_entity_poly.type
_entity_poly.pdbx_seq_one_letter_code
_entity_poly.pdbx_strand_id
1 'polypeptide(L)'
;MTLTREEIQGKKPGREMDALIAEKVLGWTDIRRVNPAVIHSFSADGNHANVGFSPVLYKHVPFPLYSTDISAAWEVVDKLRIAVTPQSIGAPEELSYMAEYENAPYVELKRVFAKTAPETICKCALLAVLNL
;
A
#
# COMPACT_ATOMS: atom_id res chain seq x y z
N MET A 1 -16.57 -7.85 5.06
CA MET A 1 -15.52 -8.38 5.96
C MET A 1 -14.69 -7.22 6.44
N THR A 2 -14.44 -7.13 7.73
CA THR A 2 -13.59 -6.10 8.35
C THR A 2 -12.17 -6.65 8.42
N LEU A 3 -11.19 -5.97 7.82
CA LEU A 3 -9.78 -6.35 7.94
C LEU A 3 -9.31 -6.17 9.39
N THR A 4 -8.55 -7.13 9.93
CA THR A 4 -7.88 -6.98 11.23
C THR A 4 -6.45 -6.48 11.11
N ARG A 5 -5.87 -6.04 12.24
CA ARG A 5 -4.48 -5.60 12.31
C ARG A 5 -3.51 -6.72 11.94
N GLU A 6 -3.75 -7.93 12.42
CA GLU A 6 -2.92 -9.11 12.20
C GLU A 6 -2.98 -9.53 10.73
N GLU A 7 -4.17 -9.47 10.12
CA GLU A 7 -4.35 -9.74 8.69
C GLU A 7 -3.58 -8.75 7.82
N ILE A 8 -3.50 -7.47 8.20
CA ILE A 8 -2.72 -6.45 7.49
C ILE A 8 -1.22 -6.71 7.66
N GLN A 9 -0.77 -6.95 8.89
CA GLN A 9 0.65 -7.20 9.17
C GLN A 9 1.15 -8.50 8.52
N GLY A 10 0.33 -9.54 8.48
CA GLY A 10 0.64 -10.81 7.82
C GLY A 10 0.44 -10.81 6.30
N LYS A 11 -0.13 -9.73 5.72
CA LYS A 11 -0.36 -9.66 4.27
C LYS A 11 0.96 -9.45 3.54
N LYS A 12 1.21 -10.31 2.55
CA LYS A 12 2.36 -10.16 1.64
C LYS A 12 2.13 -8.97 0.70
N PRO A 13 3.19 -8.24 0.32
CA PRO A 13 3.13 -7.28 -0.78
C PRO A 13 2.58 -7.91 -2.05
N GLY A 14 1.87 -7.10 -2.84
CA GLY A 14 1.31 -7.47 -4.12
C GLY A 14 -0.12 -6.99 -4.32
N ARG A 15 -0.75 -7.52 -5.37
CA ARG A 15 -1.98 -6.98 -5.97
C ARG A 15 -3.15 -6.78 -5.01
N GLU A 16 -3.33 -7.68 -4.04
CA GLU A 16 -4.39 -7.54 -3.04
C GLU A 16 -4.12 -6.40 -2.06
N MET A 17 -2.87 -6.22 -1.63
CA MET A 17 -2.50 -5.07 -0.80
C MET A 17 -2.62 -3.77 -1.62
N ASP A 18 -2.16 -3.77 -2.86
CA ASP A 18 -2.25 -2.60 -3.74
C ASP A 18 -3.69 -2.17 -3.99
N ALA A 19 -4.60 -3.14 -4.17
CA ALA A 19 -6.03 -2.87 -4.31
C ALA A 19 -6.61 -2.22 -3.06
N LEU A 20 -6.22 -2.68 -1.87
CA LEU A 20 -6.66 -2.07 -0.60
C LEU A 20 -6.12 -0.65 -0.45
N ILE A 21 -4.87 -0.38 -0.85
CA ILE A 21 -4.29 0.97 -0.86
C ILE A 21 -5.05 1.88 -1.82
N ALA A 22 -5.25 1.43 -3.05
CA ALA A 22 -6.01 2.16 -4.05
C ALA A 22 -7.40 2.53 -3.52
N GLU A 23 -8.13 1.56 -2.96
CA GLU A 23 -9.50 1.72 -2.47
C GLU A 23 -9.59 2.58 -1.21
N LYS A 24 -8.86 2.19 -0.16
CA LYS A 24 -9.07 2.70 1.20
C LYS A 24 -8.27 3.96 1.50
N VAL A 25 -7.15 4.16 0.82
CA VAL A 25 -6.23 5.27 1.10
C VAL A 25 -6.30 6.34 0.03
N LEU A 26 -6.29 5.94 -1.24
CA LEU A 26 -6.16 6.85 -2.38
C LEU A 26 -7.49 7.17 -3.07
N GLY A 27 -8.58 6.51 -2.69
CA GLY A 27 -9.94 6.84 -3.16
C GLY A 27 -10.25 6.36 -4.59
N TRP A 28 -9.54 5.36 -5.08
CA TRP A 28 -9.90 4.68 -6.32
C TRP A 28 -11.24 3.95 -6.17
N THR A 29 -12.01 3.90 -7.25
CA THR A 29 -13.32 3.22 -7.29
C THR A 29 -13.41 2.27 -8.48
N ASP A 30 -14.49 1.48 -8.57
CA ASP A 30 -14.70 0.45 -9.61
C ASP A 30 -13.46 -0.44 -9.84
N ILE A 31 -12.91 -0.96 -8.73
CA ILE A 31 -11.69 -1.77 -8.74
C ILE A 31 -11.95 -3.14 -9.36
N ARG A 32 -11.23 -3.42 -10.44
CA ARG A 32 -11.21 -4.69 -11.16
C ARG A 32 -9.86 -5.34 -10.94
N ARG A 33 -9.90 -6.44 -10.17
CA ARG A 33 -8.74 -7.29 -9.95
C ARG A 33 -8.49 -8.10 -11.22
N VAL A 34 -7.34 -7.92 -11.84
CA VAL A 34 -6.96 -8.73 -13.00
C VAL A 34 -6.48 -10.07 -12.47
N ASN A 35 -7.11 -11.16 -12.90
CA ASN A 35 -6.63 -12.49 -12.55
C ASN A 35 -5.32 -12.74 -13.30
N PRO A 36 -4.17 -12.90 -12.59
CA PRO A 36 -2.89 -13.13 -13.25
C PRO A 36 -2.84 -14.44 -14.05
N ALA A 37 -3.76 -15.39 -13.78
CA ALA A 37 -3.89 -16.63 -14.54
C ALA A 37 -4.71 -16.49 -15.83
N VAL A 38 -5.43 -15.39 -16.03
CA VAL A 38 -6.27 -15.15 -17.22
C VAL A 38 -5.58 -14.12 -18.10
N ILE A 39 -4.53 -14.57 -18.81
CA ILE A 39 -3.80 -13.78 -19.79
C ILE A 39 -4.62 -13.71 -21.08
N HIS A 40 -5.63 -12.85 -21.14
CA HIS A 40 -6.40 -12.65 -22.38
C HIS A 40 -6.68 -11.19 -22.76
N SER A 41 -6.11 -10.20 -22.09
CA SER A 41 -6.19 -8.82 -22.57
C SER A 41 -4.83 -8.14 -22.51
N PHE A 42 -4.23 -8.01 -23.69
CA PHE A 42 -3.07 -7.19 -23.99
C PHE A 42 -3.23 -5.79 -23.39
N SER A 43 -2.48 -5.47 -22.34
CA SER A 43 -1.94 -4.13 -22.21
C SER A 43 -0.63 -4.10 -22.99
N ALA A 44 -0.44 -3.10 -23.85
CA ALA A 44 0.72 -2.99 -24.74
C ALA A 44 2.06 -2.82 -23.98
N ASP A 45 2.00 -2.65 -22.66
CA ASP A 45 3.10 -2.49 -21.71
C ASP A 45 3.40 -3.76 -20.89
N GLY A 46 2.66 -4.86 -21.09
CA GLY A 46 2.86 -6.12 -20.36
C GLY A 46 2.55 -6.05 -18.85
N ASN A 47 1.99 -4.95 -18.38
CA ASN A 47 1.73 -4.73 -16.97
C ASN A 47 0.33 -5.22 -16.59
N HIS A 48 0.28 -6.43 -16.03
CA HIS A 48 -0.89 -7.07 -15.44
C HIS A 48 -1.33 -6.38 -14.13
N ALA A 49 -1.54 -5.07 -14.18
CA ALA A 49 -1.97 -4.28 -13.05
C ALA A 49 -3.49 -4.30 -12.91
N ASN A 50 -3.96 -4.32 -11.66
CA ASN A 50 -5.37 -4.12 -11.37
C ASN A 50 -5.82 -2.77 -11.92
N VAL A 51 -7.06 -2.69 -12.37
CA VAL A 51 -7.64 -1.50 -12.99
C VAL A 51 -8.66 -0.89 -12.05
N GLY A 52 -8.77 0.43 -12.03
CA GLY A 52 -9.82 1.14 -11.32
C GLY A 52 -10.10 2.49 -11.97
N PHE A 53 -11.18 3.14 -11.54
CA PHE A 53 -11.46 4.53 -11.88
C PHE A 53 -10.55 5.44 -11.06
N SER A 54 -9.64 6.13 -11.74
CA SER A 54 -8.68 7.04 -11.10
C SER A 54 -9.39 8.31 -10.64
N PRO A 55 -9.26 8.71 -9.35
CA PRO A 55 -9.83 9.97 -8.86
C PRO A 55 -9.10 11.21 -9.38
N VAL A 56 -7.91 11.03 -9.98
CA VAL A 56 -7.09 12.12 -10.54
C VAL A 56 -7.30 12.26 -12.04
N LEU A 57 -7.31 11.14 -12.77
CA LEU A 57 -7.42 11.14 -14.23
C LEU A 57 -8.87 11.06 -14.73
N TYR A 58 -9.84 10.76 -13.85
CA TYR A 58 -11.26 10.60 -14.17
C TYR A 58 -11.54 9.60 -15.30
N LYS A 59 -10.81 8.49 -15.32
CA LYS A 59 -10.97 7.38 -16.28
C LYS A 59 -10.51 6.05 -15.67
N HIS A 60 -10.93 4.93 -16.27
CA HIS A 60 -10.42 3.61 -15.94
C HIS A 60 -8.99 3.44 -16.46
N VAL A 61 -8.07 3.21 -15.54
CA VAL A 61 -6.66 2.93 -15.84
C VAL A 61 -6.11 1.91 -14.85
N PRO A 62 -5.01 1.22 -15.19
CA PRO A 62 -4.26 0.45 -14.21
C PRO A 62 -3.79 1.36 -13.08
N PHE A 63 -3.91 0.90 -11.83
CA PHE A 63 -3.31 1.61 -10.68
C PHE A 63 -1.91 1.07 -10.37
N PRO A 64 -1.03 1.94 -9.81
CA PRO A 64 0.33 1.60 -9.44
C PRO A 64 0.50 0.39 -8.49
N LEU A 65 1.74 -0.13 -8.46
CA LEU A 65 2.23 -1.22 -7.61
C LEU A 65 2.68 -0.73 -6.23
N TYR A 66 1.77 -0.14 -5.45
CA TYR A 66 2.10 0.60 -4.22
C TYR A 66 2.95 -0.19 -3.21
N SER A 67 2.71 -1.48 -3.01
CA SER A 67 3.39 -2.28 -2.00
C SER A 67 4.76 -2.84 -2.44
N THR A 68 5.14 -2.67 -3.70
CA THR A 68 6.43 -3.17 -4.25
C THR A 68 7.25 -2.12 -4.99
N ASP A 69 6.65 -1.01 -5.41
CA ASP A 69 7.31 0.12 -6.07
C ASP A 69 7.36 1.32 -5.11
N ILE A 70 8.57 1.71 -4.71
CA ILE A 70 8.77 2.83 -3.78
C ILE A 70 8.32 4.18 -4.36
N SER A 71 8.42 4.38 -5.67
CA SER A 71 7.95 5.60 -6.32
C SER A 71 6.44 5.71 -6.20
N ALA A 72 5.72 4.60 -6.40
CA ALA A 72 4.27 4.54 -6.21
C ALA A 72 3.88 4.67 -4.73
N ALA A 73 4.61 4.00 -3.83
CA ALA A 73 4.36 4.08 -2.39
C ALA A 73 4.48 5.50 -1.85
N TRP A 74 5.28 6.36 -2.49
CA TRP A 74 5.45 7.74 -2.04
C TRP A 74 4.17 8.58 -2.17
N GLU A 75 3.26 8.24 -3.10
CA GLU A 75 1.93 8.86 -3.17
C GLU A 75 1.14 8.66 -1.87
N VAL A 76 1.33 7.51 -1.21
CA VAL A 76 0.70 7.18 0.08
C VAL A 76 1.33 7.98 1.22
N VAL A 77 2.65 8.15 1.19
CA VAL A 77 3.39 9.00 2.13
C VAL A 77 2.88 10.43 2.06
N ASP A 78 2.75 10.99 0.86
CA ASP A 78 2.25 12.36 0.68
C ASP A 78 0.82 12.54 1.17
N LYS A 79 -0.03 11.52 0.95
CA LYS A 79 -1.43 11.54 1.37
C LYS A 79 -1.59 11.56 2.89
N LEU A 80 -0.81 10.76 3.61
CA LEU A 80 -0.98 10.50 5.04
C LEU A 80 0.11 11.10 5.93
N ARG A 81 1.13 11.75 5.35
CA ARG A 81 2.30 12.30 6.05
C ARG A 81 3.02 11.26 6.91
N ILE A 82 3.19 10.05 6.36
CA ILE A 82 3.89 8.95 7.02
C ILE A 82 5.40 9.22 7.04
N ALA A 83 6.03 9.09 8.21
CA ALA A 83 7.49 9.07 8.29
C ALA A 83 8.01 7.65 8.03
N VAL A 84 9.10 7.52 7.28
CA VAL A 84 9.70 6.23 6.90
C VAL A 84 11.19 6.27 7.20
N THR A 85 11.67 5.30 7.96
CA THR A 85 13.07 5.24 8.42
C THR A 85 13.67 3.85 8.20
N PRO A 86 14.74 3.72 7.38
CA PRO A 86 15.50 2.46 7.31
C PRO A 86 16.17 2.18 8.66
N GLN A 87 16.18 0.92 9.07
CA GLN A 87 16.80 0.47 10.32
C GLN A 87 18.28 0.12 10.12
N SER A 88 19.00 -0.03 11.24
CA SER A 88 20.44 -0.34 11.23
C SER A 88 20.76 -1.60 10.42
N ILE A 89 21.95 -1.67 9.82
CA ILE A 89 22.42 -2.79 8.98
C ILE A 89 22.34 -4.16 9.69
N GLY A 90 22.37 -4.20 11.02
CA GLY A 90 22.25 -5.44 11.81
C GLY A 90 20.83 -5.83 12.22
N ALA A 91 19.81 -5.07 11.79
CA ALA A 91 18.41 -5.38 12.10
C ALA A 91 17.96 -6.67 11.40
N PRO A 92 17.06 -7.47 12.02
CA PRO A 92 16.42 -8.58 11.32
C PRO A 92 15.76 -8.09 10.03
N GLU A 93 15.78 -8.94 8.98
CA GLU A 93 15.29 -8.56 7.66
C GLU A 93 13.85 -8.02 7.70
N GLU A 94 12.97 -8.67 8.47
CA GLU A 94 11.56 -8.25 8.64
C GLU A 94 11.37 -6.90 9.34
N LEU A 95 12.43 -6.35 9.93
CA LEU A 95 12.43 -5.06 10.62
C LEU A 95 13.28 -4.02 9.87
N SER A 96 13.65 -4.26 8.61
CA SER A 96 14.57 -3.38 7.86
C SER A 96 14.05 -1.95 7.67
N TYR A 97 12.74 -1.76 7.68
CA TYR A 97 12.10 -0.45 7.58
C TYR A 97 11.04 -0.27 8.65
N MET A 98 10.99 0.94 9.21
CA MET A 98 9.95 1.40 10.11
C MET A 98 9.16 2.52 9.44
N ALA A 99 7.84 2.47 9.54
CA ALA A 99 6.98 3.58 9.19
C ALA A 99 6.13 3.97 10.40
N GLU A 100 5.88 5.26 10.56
CA GLU A 100 5.06 5.79 11.64
C GLU A 100 4.11 6.87 11.14
N TYR A 101 2.95 6.93 11.79
CA TYR A 101 1.92 7.94 11.52
C TYR A 101 1.40 8.52 12.84
N GLU A 102 1.00 9.78 12.78
CA GLU A 102 0.36 10.48 13.90
C GLU A 102 -1.15 10.52 13.63
N ASN A 103 -1.95 9.88 14.49
CA ASN A 103 -3.41 9.84 14.34
C ASN A 103 -4.12 11.04 15.01
N ALA A 104 -3.42 11.73 15.91
CA ALA A 104 -3.89 12.93 16.59
C ALA A 104 -2.69 13.62 17.25
N PRO A 105 -2.70 14.97 17.36
CA PRO A 105 -1.64 15.67 18.07
C PRO A 105 -1.56 15.16 19.51
N TYR A 106 -0.34 14.84 19.96
CA TYR A 106 -0.01 14.39 21.33
C TYR A 106 -0.35 12.92 21.69
N VAL A 107 -0.55 12.05 20.70
CA VAL A 107 -0.78 10.60 20.92
C VAL A 107 0.45 9.77 20.57
N GLU A 108 0.52 8.56 21.14
CA GLU A 108 1.52 7.53 20.82
C GLU A 108 1.62 7.29 19.31
N LEU A 109 2.83 7.47 18.76
CA LEU A 109 3.15 7.16 17.38
C LEU A 109 2.99 5.66 17.15
N LYS A 110 2.06 5.29 16.27
CA LYS A 110 1.94 3.88 15.87
C LYS A 110 3.03 3.57 14.85
N ARG A 111 3.80 2.51 15.16
CA ARG A 111 4.91 2.05 14.34
C ARG A 111 4.58 0.73 13.66
N VAL A 112 5.00 0.62 12.42
CA VAL A 112 4.91 -0.58 11.61
C VAL A 112 6.29 -0.92 11.09
N PHE A 113 6.64 -2.19 11.13
CA PHE A 113 7.89 -2.70 10.59
C PHE A 113 7.61 -3.63 9.41
N ALA A 114 8.47 -3.60 8.41
CA ALA A 114 8.51 -4.62 7.38
C ALA A 114 9.88 -4.68 6.69
N LYS A 115 10.03 -5.66 5.82
CA LYS A 115 11.25 -5.91 5.06
C LYS A 115 11.58 -4.84 4.03
N THR A 116 10.58 -4.20 3.42
CA THR A 116 10.80 -3.20 2.38
C THR A 116 10.04 -1.90 2.69
N ALA A 117 10.61 -0.76 2.31
CA ALA A 117 9.95 0.54 2.43
C ALA A 117 8.50 0.58 1.89
N PRO A 118 8.22 0.15 0.64
CA PRO A 118 6.86 0.23 0.09
C PRO A 118 5.86 -0.66 0.86
N GLU A 119 6.28 -1.83 1.33
CA GLU A 119 5.47 -2.69 2.18
C GLU A 119 5.15 -2.03 3.53
N THR A 120 6.16 -1.48 4.20
CA THR A 120 6.00 -0.82 5.50
C THR A 120 5.06 0.39 5.39
N ILE A 121 5.21 1.20 4.33
CA ILE A 121 4.33 2.34 4.03
C ILE A 121 2.88 1.86 3.86
N CYS A 122 2.65 0.84 3.03
CA CYS A 122 1.30 0.37 2.73
C CYS A 122 0.61 -0.22 3.97
N LYS A 123 1.33 -1.03 4.77
CA LYS A 123 0.78 -1.57 6.03
C LYS A 123 0.46 -0.45 7.02
N CYS A 124 1.35 0.54 7.16
CA CYS A 124 1.14 1.72 8.00
C CYS A 124 -0.12 2.50 7.59
N ALA A 125 -0.25 2.78 6.30
CA ALA A 125 -1.39 3.50 5.74
C ALA A 125 -2.73 2.78 5.98
N LEU A 126 -2.78 1.47 5.77
CA LEU A 126 -4.01 0.69 6.02
C LEU A 126 -4.40 0.69 7.50
N LEU A 127 -3.44 0.53 8.40
CA LEU A 127 -3.71 0.62 9.84
C LEU A 127 -4.20 2.02 10.24
N ALA A 128 -3.65 3.07 9.64
CA ALA A 128 -4.07 4.45 9.87
C ALA A 128 -5.53 4.69 9.46
N VAL A 129 -5.89 4.39 8.21
CA VAL A 129 -7.24 4.69 7.69
C VAL A 129 -8.33 3.76 8.26
N LEU A 130 -7.95 2.57 8.72
CA LEU A 130 -8.89 1.62 9.35
C LEU A 130 -8.95 1.78 10.88
N ASN A 131 -8.14 2.68 11.45
CA ASN A 131 -8.03 2.92 12.90
C ASN A 131 -7.71 1.64 13.70
N LEU A 132 -6.71 0.89 13.24
CA LEU A 132 -6.24 -0.39 13.80
C LEU A 132 -4.86 -0.29 14.47
#